data_AF-A0A1F5AKA7-F1
#
_entry.id   AF-A0A1F5AKA7-F1
#
_cell.length_a   1.000
_cell.length_b   1.000
_cell.length_c   1.000
_cell.angle_alpha   90.00
_cell.angle_beta   90.00
_cell.angle_gamma   90.00
#
_symmetry.space_group_name_H-M   'P 1'
#
loop_
_entity.id
_entity.type
_entity.pdbx_description
1 polymer ?
#
loop_
_entity_poly.entity_id
_entity_poly.type
_entity_poly.pdbx_seq_one_letter_code
_entity_poly.pdbx_strand_id
1 'polypeptide(L)'
;MLGGLTPSYAAATAGGDEFVNSGREFIHVKNGHTSPQTVTVNSQTVCNQGYDHDAPVVIPASEERMIGPFPKGRFDDANGKVQITYSGVTALTIAAVRVP
;
A
#
# COMPACT_ATOMS: atom_id res chain seq x y z
N MET A 1 14.05 1.96 24.60
CA MET A 1 13.13 0.91 25.07
C MET A 1 12.59 0.22 23.83
N LEU A 2 12.69 -1.10 23.70
CA LEU A 2 12.10 -1.83 22.58
C LEU A 2 10.57 -1.86 22.79
N GLY A 3 9.80 -1.40 21.83
CA GLY A 3 8.34 -1.32 21.92
C GLY A 3 7.67 -1.82 20.65
N GLY A 4 6.52 -2.46 20.79
CA GLY A 4 5.67 -2.85 19.66
C GLY A 4 4.78 -1.70 19.21
N LEU A 5 4.35 -1.75 17.94
CA LEU A 5 3.33 -0.87 17.39
C LEU A 5 2.03 -1.68 17.22
N THR A 6 0.89 -1.10 17.58
CA THR A 6 -0.44 -1.63 17.23
C THR A 6 -0.96 -0.85 16.02
N PRO A 7 -0.93 -1.40 14.79
CA PRO A 7 -1.43 -0.70 13.62
C PRO A 7 -2.95 -0.55 13.66
N SER A 8 -3.45 0.60 13.22
CA SER A 8 -4.88 0.81 12.99
C SER A 8 -5.24 0.31 11.60
N TYR A 9 -6.07 -0.74 11.52
CA TYR A 9 -6.53 -1.28 10.24
C TYR A 9 -7.89 -0.70 9.85
N ALA A 10 -8.06 -0.43 8.56
CA ALA A 10 -9.33 -0.13 7.93
C ALA A 10 -9.66 -1.20 6.88
N ALA A 11 -10.94 -1.37 6.57
CA ALA A 11 -11.34 -2.14 5.40
C ALA A 11 -10.92 -1.38 4.13
N ALA A 12 -10.43 -2.09 3.12
CA ALA A 12 -10.08 -1.50 1.85
C ALA A 12 -11.32 -0.95 1.14
N THR A 13 -11.19 0.22 0.50
CA THR A 13 -12.31 0.85 -0.20
C THR A 13 -12.31 0.49 -1.68
N ALA A 14 -13.49 0.22 -2.27
CA ALA A 14 -13.60 -0.10 -3.70
C ALA A 14 -13.13 1.05 -4.62
N GLY A 15 -13.17 2.29 -4.14
CA GLY A 15 -12.61 3.46 -4.82
C GLY A 15 -11.10 3.63 -4.67
N GLY A 16 -10.42 2.71 -3.97
CA GLY A 16 -9.03 2.87 -3.55
C GLY A 16 -8.90 3.60 -2.23
N ASP A 17 -7.68 3.62 -1.70
CA ASP A 17 -7.33 4.34 -0.47
C ASP A 17 -6.11 5.22 -0.72
N GLU A 18 -5.95 6.26 0.11
CA GLU A 18 -4.81 7.17 0.05
C GLU A 18 -4.26 7.46 1.45
N PHE A 19 -2.97 7.75 1.52
CA PHE A 19 -2.32 8.17 2.77
C PHE A 19 -1.17 9.14 2.51
N VAL A 20 -0.89 10.00 3.50
CA VAL A 20 0.22 10.96 3.44
C VAL A 20 1.55 10.22 3.55
N ASN A 21 2.50 10.55 2.67
CA ASN A 21 3.78 9.88 2.58
C ASN A 21 4.94 10.78 3.04
N SER A 22 5.71 10.34 4.02
CA SER A 22 6.99 10.93 4.42
C SER A 22 8.20 10.20 3.81
N GLY A 23 7.96 9.15 3.01
CA GLY A 23 8.98 8.29 2.41
C GLY A 23 9.42 7.14 3.31
N ARG A 24 8.74 6.95 4.45
CA ARG A 24 9.08 5.96 5.50
C ARG A 24 7.91 5.05 5.86
N GLU A 25 6.79 5.25 5.20
CA GLU A 25 5.57 4.51 5.38
C GLU A 25 5.68 3.15 4.71
N PHE A 26 5.14 2.16 5.39
CA PHE A 26 4.83 0.85 4.86
C PHE A 26 3.33 0.67 5.02
N ILE A 27 2.69 0.04 4.04
CA ILE A 27 1.34 -0.49 4.23
C ILE A 27 1.46 -1.94 4.64
N HIS A 28 0.66 -2.35 5.62
CA HIS A 28 0.43 -3.75 5.93
C HIS A 28 -0.97 -4.12 5.48
N VAL A 29 -1.04 -5.04 4.52
CA VAL A 29 -2.30 -5.48 3.92
C VAL A 29 -2.53 -6.95 4.27
N LYS A 30 -3.75 -7.25 4.72
CA LYS A 30 -4.19 -8.59 5.08
C LYS A 30 -5.31 -9.03 4.17
N ASN A 31 -5.12 -10.17 3.52
CA ASN A 31 -6.08 -10.75 2.60
C ASN A 31 -6.82 -11.93 3.24
N GLY A 32 -8.06 -11.70 3.66
CA GLY A 32 -8.97 -12.73 4.16
C GLY A 32 -9.74 -13.48 3.08
N HIS A 33 -9.51 -13.22 1.79
CA HIS A 33 -10.14 -13.96 0.70
C HIS A 33 -9.57 -15.37 0.58
N THR A 34 -10.32 -16.25 -0.08
CA THR A 34 -9.87 -17.60 -0.49
C THR A 34 -9.09 -17.60 -1.81
N SER A 35 -8.95 -16.44 -2.44
CA SER A 35 -8.20 -16.22 -3.68
C SER A 35 -7.15 -15.10 -3.49
N PRO A 36 -6.07 -15.11 -4.29
CA PRO A 36 -5.09 -14.02 -4.27
C PRO A 36 -5.74 -12.70 -4.69
N GLN A 37 -5.34 -11.60 -4.04
CA GLN A 37 -5.74 -10.25 -4.40
C GLN A 37 -4.51 -9.42 -4.75
N THR A 38 -4.65 -8.50 -5.70
CA THR A 38 -3.59 -7.58 -6.11
C THR A 38 -3.85 -6.22 -5.47
N VAL A 39 -2.83 -5.70 -4.79
CA VAL A 39 -2.74 -4.31 -4.33
C VAL A 39 -1.87 -3.57 -5.33
N THR A 40 -2.39 -2.51 -5.91
CA THR A 40 -1.66 -1.72 -6.92
C THR A 40 -1.40 -0.33 -6.34
N VAL A 41 -0.12 0.02 -6.22
CA VAL A 41 0.29 1.36 -5.79
C VAL A 41 0.59 2.20 -7.02
N ASN A 42 -0.14 3.31 -7.18
CA ASN A 42 -0.05 4.17 -8.35
C ASN A 42 1.30 4.89 -8.39
N SER A 43 2.04 4.72 -9.48
CA SER A 43 3.27 5.46 -9.74
C SER A 43 2.92 6.81 -10.37
N GLN A 44 3.31 7.90 -9.72
CA GLN A 44 2.99 9.28 -10.17
C GLN A 44 4.09 9.85 -11.06
N THR A 45 5.26 9.19 -11.06
CA THR A 45 6.41 9.62 -11.83
C THR A 45 7.09 8.39 -12.40
N VAL A 46 7.62 8.57 -13.61
CA VAL A 46 8.44 7.60 -14.32
C VAL A 46 9.55 7.05 -13.41
N CYS A 47 9.74 5.73 -13.37
CA CYS A 47 10.80 5.11 -12.58
C CYS A 47 12.20 5.50 -13.07
N ASN A 48 13.24 5.14 -12.33
CA ASN A 48 14.64 5.40 -12.68
C ASN A 48 15.11 4.75 -14.00
N GLN A 49 14.26 3.95 -14.65
CA GLN A 49 14.49 3.33 -15.96
C GLN A 49 13.69 3.99 -17.09
N GLY A 50 12.96 5.09 -16.83
CA GLY A 50 12.24 5.80 -17.88
C GLY A 50 10.83 5.29 -18.18
N TYR A 51 10.26 4.41 -17.36
CA TYR A 51 8.88 3.94 -17.52
C TYR A 51 8.00 4.22 -16.30
N ASP A 52 6.79 4.69 -16.55
CA ASP A 52 5.74 4.77 -15.53
C ASP A 52 5.06 3.40 -15.40
N HIS A 53 5.23 2.77 -14.25
CA HIS A 53 4.58 1.50 -13.95
C HIS A 53 4.13 1.54 -12.51
N ASP A 54 2.80 1.43 -12.35
CA ASP A 54 2.19 1.05 -11.09
C ASP A 54 2.91 -0.17 -10.51
N ALA A 55 2.94 -0.25 -9.19
CA ALA A 55 3.55 -1.36 -8.48
C ALA A 55 2.45 -2.34 -8.02
N PRO A 56 2.09 -3.36 -8.82
CA PRO A 56 1.19 -4.41 -8.39
C PRO A 56 1.93 -5.37 -7.46
N VAL A 57 1.30 -5.66 -6.33
CA VAL A 57 1.75 -6.66 -5.37
C VAL A 57 0.62 -7.65 -5.14
N VAL A 58 0.89 -8.91 -5.46
CA VAL A 58 -0.04 -10.01 -5.20
C VAL A 58 0.07 -10.42 -3.73
N ILE A 59 -1.05 -10.43 -3.04
CA ILE A 59 -1.21 -10.96 -1.70
C ILE A 59 -1.96 -12.29 -1.81
N PRO A 60 -1.32 -13.43 -1.52
CA PRO A 60 -1.97 -14.73 -1.58
C PRO A 60 -3.21 -14.82 -0.69
N ALA A 61 -4.03 -15.82 -0.95
CA ALA A 61 -5.22 -16.10 -0.15
C ALA A 61 -4.84 -16.36 1.32
N SER A 62 -5.59 -15.76 2.26
CA SER A 62 -5.36 -15.92 3.71
C SER A 62 -3.95 -15.52 4.19
N GLU A 63 -3.26 -14.67 3.44
CA GLU A 63 -1.92 -14.17 3.77
C GLU A 63 -1.90 -12.64 3.91
N GLU A 64 -0.75 -12.12 4.35
CA GLU A 64 -0.50 -10.70 4.51
C GLU A 64 0.85 -10.28 3.90
N ARG A 65 0.99 -9.01 3.51
CA ARG A 65 2.23 -8.43 2.99
C ARG A 65 2.46 -7.02 3.55
N MET A 66 3.70 -6.73 3.92
CA MET A 66 4.17 -5.37 4.11
C MET A 66 4.77 -4.85 2.80
N ILE A 67 4.30 -3.68 2.35
CA ILE A 67 4.69 -3.07 1.07
C ILE A 67 5.23 -1.68 1.38
N GLY A 68 6.42 -1.38 0.86
CA GLY A 68 7.13 -0.12 1.09
C GLY A 68 8.64 -0.33 1.17
N PRO A 69 9.43 0.72 1.49
CA PRO A 69 8.97 2.09 1.66
C PRO A 69 8.55 2.71 0.32
N PHE A 70 7.86 3.84 0.36
CA PHE A 70 7.38 4.54 -0.84
C PHE A 70 8.21 5.80 -1.11
N PRO A 71 9.22 5.78 -2.01
CA PRO A 71 9.96 6.99 -2.36
C PRO A 71 9.03 8.10 -2.86
N LYS A 72 9.08 9.27 -2.20
CA LYS A 72 8.21 10.41 -2.49
C LYS A 72 8.25 10.83 -3.95
N GLY A 73 9.45 10.91 -4.54
CA GLY A 73 9.64 11.30 -5.94
C GLY A 73 9.08 10.32 -6.98
N ARG A 74 8.50 9.19 -6.57
CA ARG A 74 7.85 8.23 -7.46
C ARG A 74 6.37 8.05 -7.15
N PHE A 75 5.99 8.01 -5.88
CA PHE A 75 4.65 7.59 -5.47
C PHE A 75 3.81 8.72 -4.85
N ASP A 76 4.37 9.92 -4.66
CA ASP A 76 3.57 11.07 -4.22
C ASP A 76 2.82 11.69 -5.37
N ASP A 77 1.52 11.89 -5.19
CA ASP A 77 0.73 12.76 -6.03
C ASP A 77 1.04 14.24 -5.76
N ALA A 78 0.34 15.14 -6.45
CA ALA A 78 0.49 16.59 -6.26
C ALA A 78 0.19 17.07 -4.82
N ASN A 79 -0.49 16.25 -4.00
CA ASN A 79 -0.83 16.52 -2.62
C ASN A 79 0.10 15.81 -1.61
N GLY A 80 1.15 15.11 -2.07
CA GLY A 80 2.07 14.36 -1.21
C GLY A 80 1.50 13.06 -0.66
N LYS A 81 0.53 12.45 -1.37
CA LYS A 81 -0.13 11.21 -0.97
C LYS A 81 0.19 10.06 -1.92
N VAL A 82 0.22 8.87 -1.35
CA VAL A 82 0.29 7.61 -2.10
C VAL A 82 -1.13 7.12 -2.37
N GLN A 83 -1.40 6.76 -3.62
CA GLN A 83 -2.70 6.29 -4.08
C GLN A 83 -2.67 4.76 -4.30
N ILE A 84 -3.66 4.04 -3.76
CA ILE A 84 -3.72 2.58 -3.77
C ILE A 84 -5.04 2.11 -4.39
N THR A 85 -4.98 1.09 -5.24
CA THR A 85 -6.16 0.38 -5.75
C THR A 85 -6.05 -1.13 -5.52
N TYR A 86 -7.18 -1.83 -5.65
CA TYR A 86 -7.29 -3.24 -5.30
C TYR A 86 -8.10 -4.02 -6.34
N SER A 87 -7.77 -5.30 -6.55
CA SER A 87 -8.60 -6.20 -7.35
C SER A 87 -9.89 -6.66 -6.65
N GLY A 88 -9.91 -6.62 -5.31
CA GLY A 88 -11.04 -7.05 -4.49
C GLY A 88 -10.88 -6.57 -3.04
N VAL A 89 -11.98 -6.16 -2.40
CA VAL A 89 -11.94 -5.41 -1.14
C VAL A 89 -12.75 -6.01 0.01
N THR A 90 -13.65 -6.96 -0.26
CA THR A 90 -14.67 -7.42 0.72
C THR A 90 -14.08 -8.13 1.93
N ALA A 91 -12.91 -8.75 1.79
CA ALA A 91 -12.13 -9.32 2.88
C ALA A 91 -10.68 -8.82 2.89
N LEU A 92 -10.46 -7.56 2.51
CA LEU A 92 -9.13 -6.93 2.51
C LEU A 92 -9.07 -5.83 3.57
N THR A 93 -8.05 -5.85 4.42
CA THR A 93 -7.80 -4.77 5.39
C THR A 93 -6.39 -4.24 5.24
N ILE A 94 -6.22 -2.94 5.50
CA ILE A 94 -4.97 -2.22 5.32
C ILE A 94 -4.68 -1.31 6.50
N ALA A 95 -3.40 -1.19 6.85
CA ALA A 95 -2.90 -0.18 7.78
C ALA A 95 -1.65 0.49 7.20
N ALA A 96 -1.60 1.82 7.19
CA ALA A 96 -0.37 2.56 6.93
C ALA A 96 0.40 2.74 8.24
N VAL A 97 1.65 2.30 8.27
CA VAL A 97 2.55 2.40 9.44
C VAL A 97 3.82 3.12 9.04
N ARG A 98 4.24 4.07 9.86
CA ARG A 98 5.54 4.71 9.72
C ARG A 98 6.57 3.98 10.58
N VAL A 99 7.64 3.52 9.95
CA VAL A 99 8.77 2.91 10.66
C VAL A 99 9.74 4.04 11.08
N PRO A 100 10.20 4.07 12.35
CA PRO A 100 11.11 5.10 12.85
C PRO A 100 12.45 5.15 12.10
#